data_AF-A0A1F8WJS9-F1
#
_entry.id   AF-A0A1F8WJS9-F1
#
_cell.length_a   1.000
_cell.length_b   1.000
_cell.length_c   1.000
_cell.angle_alpha   90.00
_cell.angle_beta   90.00
_cell.angle_gamma   90.00
#
_symmetry.space_group_name_H-M   'P 1'
#
loop_
_entity.id
_entity.type
_entity.pdbx_description
1 polymer ?
#
loop_
_entity_poly.entity_id
_entity_poly.type
_entity_poly.pdbx_seq_one_letter_code
_entity_poly.pdbx_strand_id
1 'polypeptide(L)'
;MMDQRVKRQAQEKIRLDGEGNWFQGEYPILHERTVQFLYKNIARNEEGNYFLTGEDKPIYFDVEDIPYWIVKIERTIVGYLLTLTDGSIELLNGDFLWRGKQDALYCLVKGGQFGAKFSRASYYEIAKDLQQIGSKYYLVLGRNKYPIADKAPAILTEKPAKKKLVSKKSAKKSTKRTKPAKAKKKAVKKRPKKTVKKAKAHKSLKKAAKKKKKK
;
A
#
# COMPACT_ATOMS: atom_id res chain seq x y z
N MET A 1 -15.41 -38.64 -14.32
CA MET A 1 -14.07 -38.11 -14.67
C MET A 1 -13.96 -36.56 -14.58
N MET A 2 -15.00 -35.82 -14.15
CA MET A 2 -14.93 -34.36 -13.94
C MET A 2 -14.40 -33.93 -12.55
N ASP A 3 -14.25 -34.85 -11.59
CA ASP A 3 -13.98 -34.53 -10.17
C ASP A 3 -12.51 -34.17 -9.87
N GLN A 4 -11.54 -34.75 -10.59
CA GLN A 4 -10.11 -34.52 -10.27
C GLN A 4 -9.57 -33.16 -10.73
N ARG A 5 -10.09 -32.59 -11.83
CA ARG A 5 -9.63 -31.27 -12.31
C ARG A 5 -10.12 -30.12 -11.43
N VAL A 6 -11.35 -30.22 -10.94
CA VAL A 6 -11.94 -29.23 -10.02
C VAL A 6 -11.24 -29.28 -8.67
N LYS A 7 -10.98 -30.49 -8.13
CA LYS A 7 -10.19 -30.66 -6.89
C LYS A 7 -8.77 -30.09 -7.00
N ARG A 8 -8.09 -30.30 -8.13
CA ARG A 8 -6.73 -29.76 -8.34
C ARG A 8 -6.72 -28.23 -8.45
N GLN A 9 -7.71 -27.64 -9.13
CA GLN A 9 -7.85 -26.18 -9.22
C GLN A 9 -8.22 -25.54 -7.88
N ALA A 10 -9.03 -26.22 -7.05
CA ALA A 10 -9.35 -25.75 -5.70
C ALA A 10 -8.10 -25.76 -4.79
N GLN A 11 -7.24 -26.78 -4.92
CA GLN A 11 -5.97 -26.87 -4.17
C GLN A 11 -4.93 -25.82 -4.58
N GLU A 12 -5.06 -25.19 -5.74
CA GLU A 12 -4.12 -24.17 -6.23
C GLU A 12 -4.55 -22.74 -5.85
N LYS A 13 -5.79 -22.52 -5.36
CA LYS A 13 -6.31 -21.16 -5.12
C LYS A 13 -5.84 -20.61 -3.78
N ILE A 14 -5.22 -19.43 -3.81
CA ILE A 14 -4.86 -18.68 -2.60
C ILE A 14 -6.05 -17.82 -2.18
N ARG A 15 -6.35 -17.81 -0.88
CA ARG A 15 -7.38 -16.97 -0.26
C ARG A 15 -6.85 -16.33 1.02
N LEU A 16 -7.30 -15.11 1.28
CA LEU A 16 -7.17 -14.41 2.54
C LEU A 16 -8.57 -14.21 3.14
N ASP A 17 -8.78 -14.78 4.32
CA ASP A 17 -10.08 -14.70 5.00
C ASP A 17 -10.33 -13.33 5.67
N GLY A 18 -11.53 -13.16 6.21
CA GLY A 18 -11.95 -11.95 6.92
C GLY A 18 -11.30 -11.73 8.29
N GLU A 19 -10.40 -12.62 8.72
CA GLU A 19 -9.64 -12.61 9.99
C GLU A 19 -8.13 -12.42 9.78
N GLY A 20 -7.66 -12.43 8.52
CA GLY A 20 -6.24 -12.28 8.18
C GLY A 20 -5.49 -13.62 8.07
N ASN A 21 -6.17 -14.76 8.00
CA ASN A 21 -5.54 -16.05 7.78
C ASN A 21 -5.45 -16.36 6.28
N TRP A 22 -4.27 -16.84 5.87
CA TRP A 22 -4.01 -17.26 4.51
C TRP A 22 -4.31 -18.75 4.33
N PHE A 23 -4.88 -19.09 3.18
CA PHE A 23 -5.19 -20.47 2.78
C PHE A 23 -4.70 -20.76 1.37
N GLN A 24 -4.30 -22.02 1.16
CA GLN A 24 -4.11 -22.62 -0.16
C GLN A 24 -5.11 -23.77 -0.30
N GLY A 25 -6.15 -23.55 -1.11
CA GLY A 25 -7.35 -24.36 -1.09
C GLY A 25 -7.98 -24.40 0.30
N GLU A 26 -8.10 -25.59 0.87
CA GLU A 26 -8.68 -25.82 2.21
C GLU A 26 -7.62 -25.77 3.33
N TYR A 27 -6.33 -25.65 2.99
CA TYR A 27 -5.25 -25.76 3.97
C TYR A 27 -4.75 -24.39 4.42
N PRO A 28 -4.66 -24.12 5.74
CA PRO A 28 -4.13 -22.87 6.25
C PRO A 28 -2.61 -22.79 6.06
N ILE A 29 -2.13 -21.61 5.66
CA ILE A 29 -0.71 -21.28 5.56
C ILE A 29 -0.26 -20.68 6.90
N LEU A 30 0.38 -21.50 7.74
CA LEU A 30 0.75 -21.11 9.11
C LEU A 30 2.20 -20.65 9.26
N HIS A 31 3.05 -20.96 8.28
CA HIS A 31 4.48 -20.65 8.38
C HIS A 31 4.71 -19.13 8.30
N GLU A 32 5.16 -18.53 9.40
CA GLU A 32 5.23 -17.08 9.59
C GLU A 32 5.96 -16.36 8.45
N ARG A 33 7.13 -16.87 8.03
CA ARG A 33 7.91 -16.26 6.93
C ARG A 33 7.13 -16.26 5.61
N THR A 34 6.33 -17.30 5.38
CA THR A 34 5.50 -17.42 4.18
C THR A 34 4.36 -16.41 4.24
N VAL A 35 3.65 -16.32 5.37
CA VAL A 35 2.59 -15.33 5.58
C VAL A 35 3.12 -13.90 5.41
N GLN A 36 4.27 -13.60 6.00
CA GLN A 36 4.94 -12.30 5.86
C GLN A 36 5.35 -12.00 4.41
N PHE A 37 5.82 -13.01 3.68
CA PHE A 37 6.10 -12.87 2.26
C PHE A 37 4.84 -12.54 1.46
N LEU A 38 3.72 -13.23 1.72
CA LEU A 38 2.44 -12.97 1.04
C LEU A 38 1.98 -11.54 1.28
N TYR A 39 1.95 -11.07 2.54
CA TYR A 39 1.55 -9.70 2.88
C TYR A 39 2.40 -8.62 2.22
N LYS A 40 3.73 -8.82 2.17
CA LYS A 40 4.66 -7.86 1.56
C LYS A 40 4.53 -7.75 0.05
N ASN A 41 3.95 -8.76 -0.59
CA ASN A 41 3.80 -8.85 -2.03
C ASN A 41 2.36 -8.62 -2.51
N ILE A 42 1.45 -8.18 -1.64
CA ILE A 42 0.10 -7.81 -2.09
C ILE A 42 0.19 -6.59 -3.00
N ALA A 43 -0.41 -6.73 -4.17
CA ALA A 43 -0.68 -5.65 -5.11
C ALA A 43 -2.16 -5.65 -5.50
N ARG A 44 -2.62 -4.51 -6.03
CA ARG A 44 -3.98 -4.32 -6.53
C ARG A 44 -3.89 -3.69 -7.91
N ASN A 45 -4.61 -4.26 -8.87
CA ASN A 45 -4.64 -3.71 -10.22
C ASN A 45 -5.70 -2.60 -10.34
N GLU A 46 -5.74 -1.92 -11.49
CA GLU A 46 -6.74 -0.88 -11.75
C GLU A 46 -8.17 -1.43 -11.64
N GLU A 47 -8.40 -2.70 -11.99
CA GLU A 47 -9.70 -3.37 -11.88
C GLU A 47 -10.16 -3.64 -10.44
N GLY A 48 -9.29 -3.38 -9.46
CA GLY A 48 -9.53 -3.62 -8.05
C GLY A 48 -9.24 -5.06 -7.59
N ASN A 49 -8.73 -5.92 -8.47
CA ASN A 49 -8.37 -7.31 -8.17
C ASN A 49 -7.02 -7.37 -7.44
N TYR A 50 -6.92 -8.22 -6.43
CA TYR A 50 -5.70 -8.44 -5.68
C TYR A 50 -4.86 -9.56 -6.31
N PHE A 51 -3.54 -9.35 -6.30
CA PHE A 51 -2.58 -10.33 -6.77
C PHE A 51 -1.27 -10.23 -5.99
N LEU A 52 -0.49 -11.29 -6.01
CA LEU A 52 0.84 -11.34 -5.42
C LEU A 52 1.90 -11.01 -6.47
N THR A 53 2.82 -10.13 -6.12
CA THR A 53 4.04 -9.83 -6.89
C THR A 53 5.19 -10.75 -6.47
N GLY A 54 6.30 -10.72 -7.20
CA GLY A 54 7.54 -11.44 -6.84
C GLY A 54 7.75 -12.75 -7.59
N GLU A 55 6.75 -13.20 -8.36
CA GLU A 55 6.84 -14.31 -9.30
C GLU A 55 6.82 -13.79 -10.76
N ASP A 56 7.26 -14.62 -11.70
CA ASP A 56 7.25 -14.30 -13.14
C ASP A 56 5.84 -13.97 -13.67
N LYS A 57 4.81 -14.50 -13.01
CA LYS A 57 3.40 -14.29 -13.34
C LYS A 57 2.62 -13.85 -12.10
N PRO A 58 1.67 -12.90 -12.26
CA PRO A 58 0.84 -12.47 -11.14
C PRO A 58 -0.04 -13.62 -10.65
N ILE A 59 -0.01 -13.89 -9.35
CA ILE A 59 -0.88 -14.89 -8.71
C ILE A 59 -2.06 -14.16 -8.09
N TYR A 60 -3.23 -14.28 -8.71
CA TYR A 60 -4.47 -13.70 -8.17
C TYR A 60 -4.96 -14.51 -6.96
N PHE A 61 -5.48 -13.82 -5.97
CA PHE A 61 -6.03 -14.42 -4.76
C PHE A 61 -7.33 -13.73 -4.35
N ASP A 62 -8.17 -14.45 -3.64
CA ASP A 62 -9.42 -13.90 -3.11
C ASP A 62 -9.18 -13.24 -1.75
N VAL A 63 -9.86 -12.13 -1.51
CA VAL A 63 -9.91 -11.46 -0.20
C VAL A 63 -11.36 -11.38 0.23
N GLU A 64 -11.68 -11.94 1.40
CA GLU A 64 -13.06 -11.95 1.91
C GLU A 64 -13.51 -10.60 2.48
N ASP A 65 -12.57 -9.85 3.04
CA ASP A 65 -12.81 -8.53 3.65
C ASP A 65 -11.82 -7.50 3.07
N ILE A 66 -10.70 -7.29 3.73
CA ILE A 66 -9.67 -6.30 3.37
C ILE A 66 -8.27 -6.91 3.61
N PRO A 67 -7.29 -6.63 2.73
CA PRO A 67 -6.03 -7.35 2.75
C PRO A 67 -5.11 -6.99 3.93
N TYR A 68 -5.16 -5.76 4.43
CA TYR A 68 -4.28 -5.33 5.51
C TYR A 68 -5.01 -5.20 6.84
N TRP A 69 -4.28 -5.53 7.90
CA TRP A 69 -4.73 -5.26 9.27
C TRP A 69 -3.71 -4.38 9.98
N ILE A 70 -4.24 -3.52 10.85
CA ILE A 70 -3.46 -2.72 11.78
C ILE A 70 -3.30 -3.55 13.04
N VAL A 71 -2.12 -4.10 13.25
CA VAL A 71 -1.82 -5.03 14.34
C VAL A 71 -1.34 -4.30 15.60
N LYS A 72 -0.82 -3.08 15.44
CA LYS A 72 -0.36 -2.23 16.52
C LYS A 72 -0.57 -0.77 16.16
N ILE A 73 -0.89 0.05 17.16
CA ILE A 73 -0.83 1.50 17.03
C ILE A 73 -0.01 2.11 18.16
N GLU A 74 0.62 3.23 17.87
CA GLU A 74 1.38 4.00 18.84
C GLU A 74 0.98 5.47 18.76
N ARG A 75 0.60 6.04 19.92
CA ARG A 75 0.25 7.45 20.02
C ARG A 75 1.53 8.29 19.97
N THR A 76 1.55 9.27 19.09
CA THR A 76 2.64 10.25 18.94
C THR A 76 2.10 11.67 19.07
N ILE A 77 2.99 12.67 19.02
CA ILE A 77 2.60 14.09 19.06
C ILE A 77 1.85 14.55 17.79
N VAL A 78 2.05 13.85 16.66
CA VAL A 78 1.45 14.21 15.36
C VAL A 78 0.22 13.36 15.01
N GLY A 79 -0.07 12.31 15.78
CA GLY A 79 -1.16 11.38 15.50
C GLY A 79 -0.82 9.94 15.91
N TYR A 80 -1.38 8.97 15.20
CA TYR A 80 -1.11 7.54 15.44
C TYR A 80 -0.14 6.97 14.39
N LEU A 81 0.92 6.30 14.82
CA LEU A 81 1.68 5.41 13.96
C LEU A 81 1.00 4.04 13.93
N LEU A 82 0.75 3.52 12.75
CA LEU A 82 0.11 2.23 12.49
C LEU A 82 1.19 1.23 12.09
N THR A 83 1.19 0.04 12.69
CA THR A 83 1.95 -1.12 12.18
C THR A 83 0.98 -2.06 11.48
N LEU A 84 1.27 -2.38 10.22
CA LEU A 84 0.45 -3.26 9.39
C LEU A 84 0.93 -4.72 9.43
N THR A 85 0.12 -5.64 8.93
CA THR A 85 0.45 -7.09 8.85
C THR A 85 1.69 -7.42 8.02
N ASP A 86 2.07 -6.58 7.06
CA ASP A 86 3.31 -6.71 6.28
C ASP A 86 4.55 -6.16 7.01
N GLY A 87 4.38 -5.66 8.23
CA GLY A 87 5.41 -5.04 9.06
C GLY A 87 5.72 -3.59 8.70
N SER A 88 5.05 -3.00 7.72
CA SER A 88 5.23 -1.59 7.41
C SER A 88 4.63 -0.69 8.49
N ILE A 89 5.22 0.50 8.64
CA ILE A 89 4.79 1.52 9.59
C ILE A 89 4.44 2.78 8.82
N GLU A 90 3.27 3.33 9.09
CA GLU A 90 2.81 4.59 8.49
C GLU A 90 1.99 5.44 9.46
N LEU A 91 1.95 6.75 9.22
CA LEU A 91 1.12 7.66 10.00
C LEU A 91 -0.35 7.53 9.57
N LEU A 92 -1.26 7.43 10.54
CA LEU A 92 -2.70 7.39 10.29
C LEU A 92 -3.14 8.64 9.53
N ASN A 93 -3.76 8.42 8.37
CA ASN A 93 -4.56 9.44 7.71
C ASN A 93 -5.99 9.42 8.30
N GLY A 94 -6.31 10.42 9.12
CA GLY A 94 -7.62 10.53 9.77
C GLY A 94 -8.77 10.83 8.81
N ASP A 95 -8.50 11.35 7.61
CA ASP A 95 -9.55 11.82 6.69
C ASP A 95 -10.38 10.68 6.08
N PHE A 96 -9.88 9.44 6.16
CA PHE A 96 -10.49 8.27 5.57
C PHE A 96 -10.66 7.14 6.59
N LEU A 97 -11.45 7.40 7.63
CA LEU A 97 -11.90 6.40 8.60
C LEU A 97 -13.36 6.02 8.32
N TRP A 98 -13.68 4.73 8.42
CA TRP A 98 -15.06 4.26 8.34
C TRP A 98 -15.32 3.08 9.25
N ARG A 99 -16.58 2.95 9.66
CA ARG A 99 -17.11 1.74 10.31
C ARG A 99 -17.56 0.76 9.23
N GLY A 100 -17.18 -0.49 9.39
CA GLY A 100 -17.65 -1.59 8.56
C GLY A 100 -18.56 -2.54 9.33
N LYS A 101 -18.56 -3.80 8.92
CA LYS A 101 -19.37 -4.85 9.57
C LYS A 101 -18.97 -5.01 11.04
N GLN A 102 -19.95 -5.28 11.89
CA GLN A 102 -19.76 -5.50 13.35
C GLN A 102 -19.02 -4.34 14.04
N ASP A 103 -19.24 -3.10 13.58
CA ASP A 103 -18.58 -1.87 14.07
C ASP A 103 -17.04 -1.92 14.01
N ALA A 104 -16.46 -2.81 13.21
CA ALA A 104 -15.02 -2.80 12.98
C ALA A 104 -14.60 -1.47 12.34
N LEU A 105 -13.50 -0.90 12.83
CA LEU A 105 -12.92 0.32 12.28
C LEU A 105 -11.96 -0.02 11.15
N TYR A 106 -11.95 0.83 10.14
CA TYR A 106 -11.06 0.72 9.00
C TYR A 106 -10.51 2.09 8.63
N CYS A 107 -9.34 2.10 7.98
CA CYS A 107 -8.81 3.28 7.34
C CYS A 107 -8.19 2.96 5.98
N LEU A 108 -7.88 4.00 5.21
CA LEU A 108 -7.01 3.85 4.04
C LEU A 108 -5.55 3.84 4.46
N VAL A 109 -4.76 3.02 3.77
CA VAL A 109 -3.33 2.83 3.96
C VAL A 109 -2.59 2.85 2.63
N LYS A 110 -1.25 2.82 2.66
CA LYS A 110 -0.42 2.73 1.44
C LYS A 110 -0.74 3.84 0.43
N GLY A 111 -0.87 5.07 0.93
CA GLY A 111 -1.20 6.23 0.11
C GLY A 111 -2.61 6.22 -0.49
N GLY A 112 -3.57 5.53 0.14
CA GLY A 112 -4.97 5.54 -0.27
C GLY A 112 -5.38 4.38 -1.20
N GLN A 113 -4.45 3.49 -1.55
CA GLN A 113 -4.69 2.43 -2.52
C GLN A 113 -5.37 1.19 -1.93
N PHE A 114 -5.17 0.99 -0.62
CA PHE A 114 -5.66 -0.17 0.11
C PHE A 114 -6.44 0.25 1.35
N GLY A 115 -7.42 -0.55 1.73
CA GLY A 115 -8.01 -0.48 3.07
C GLY A 115 -7.15 -1.25 4.07
N ALA A 116 -7.26 -0.89 5.35
CA ALA A 116 -6.80 -1.70 6.46
C ALA A 116 -7.85 -1.74 7.57
N LYS A 117 -7.98 -2.92 8.19
CA LYS A 117 -8.87 -3.16 9.32
C LYS A 117 -8.12 -3.03 10.63
N PHE A 118 -8.70 -2.37 11.62
CA PHE A 118 -8.15 -2.35 12.97
C PHE A 118 -8.34 -3.72 13.62
N SER A 119 -7.25 -4.35 14.05
CA SER A 119 -7.32 -5.48 14.98
C SER A 119 -8.02 -5.06 16.27
N ARG A 120 -8.61 -6.01 17.01
CA ARG A 120 -9.26 -5.72 18.30
C ARG A 120 -8.34 -4.95 19.25
N ALA A 121 -7.07 -5.35 19.35
CA ALA A 121 -6.08 -4.66 20.18
C ALA A 121 -5.89 -3.20 19.74
N SER A 122 -5.67 -2.97 18.44
CA SER A 122 -5.52 -1.61 17.90
C SER A 122 -6.80 -0.77 18.02
N TYR A 123 -7.97 -1.40 17.90
CA TYR A 123 -9.27 -0.73 18.03
C TYR A 123 -9.46 -0.18 19.45
N TYR A 124 -9.19 -0.98 20.49
CA TYR A 124 -9.33 -0.51 21.87
C TYR A 124 -8.37 0.63 22.21
N GLU A 125 -7.17 0.63 21.62
CA GLU A 125 -6.24 1.74 21.80
C GLU A 125 -6.74 3.03 21.15
N ILE A 126 -7.23 2.98 19.91
CA ILE A 126 -7.72 4.18 19.22
C ILE A 126 -9.08 4.65 19.76
N ALA A 127 -9.89 3.73 20.30
CA ALA A 127 -11.20 4.01 20.90
C ALA A 127 -11.13 5.04 22.03
N LYS A 128 -9.98 5.16 22.71
CA LYS A 128 -9.75 6.15 23.79
C LYS A 128 -9.88 7.60 23.29
N ASP A 129 -9.62 7.83 22.02
CA ASP A 129 -9.72 9.14 21.36
C ASP A 129 -11.00 9.28 20.51
N LEU A 130 -11.90 8.29 20.53
CA LEU A 130 -13.17 8.36 19.81
C LEU A 130 -14.22 9.10 20.61
N GLN A 131 -14.91 10.03 19.96
CA GLN A 131 -16.00 10.79 20.56
C GLN A 131 -17.23 10.77 19.67
N GLN A 132 -18.38 10.51 20.29
CA GLN A 132 -19.68 10.68 19.65
C GLN A 132 -20.14 12.13 19.84
N ILE A 133 -20.47 12.81 18.74
CA ILE A 133 -21.02 14.17 18.76
C ILE A 133 -22.33 14.11 17.97
N GLY A 134 -23.46 14.11 18.69
CA GLY A 134 -24.77 13.83 18.11
C GLY A 134 -24.86 12.40 17.58
N SER A 135 -25.20 12.25 16.30
CA SER A 135 -25.30 10.94 15.64
C SER A 135 -24.00 10.47 14.96
N LYS A 136 -22.95 11.29 14.97
CA LYS A 136 -21.69 11.01 14.26
C LYS A 136 -20.56 10.71 15.23
N TYR A 137 -19.65 9.84 14.79
CA TYR A 137 -18.42 9.51 15.50
C TYR A 137 -17.24 10.26 14.90
N TYR A 138 -16.33 10.69 15.76
CA TYR A 138 -15.10 11.40 15.39
C TYR A 138 -13.92 10.79 16.13
N LEU A 139 -12.78 10.70 15.44
CA LEU A 139 -11.48 10.53 16.06
C LEU A 139 -10.92 11.92 16.43
N VAL A 140 -10.64 12.14 17.71
CA VAL A 140 -10.20 13.45 18.23
C VAL A 140 -8.71 13.40 18.57
N LEU A 141 -7.90 14.12 17.79
CA LEU A 141 -6.45 14.20 18.00
C LEU A 141 -6.06 15.65 18.28
N GLY A 142 -5.87 15.96 19.57
CA GLY A 142 -5.63 17.32 20.01
C GLY A 142 -6.80 18.23 19.69
N ARG A 143 -6.60 19.21 18.81
CA ARG A 143 -7.66 20.14 18.35
C ARG A 143 -8.38 19.66 17.09
N ASN A 144 -7.86 18.62 16.43
CA ASN A 144 -8.42 18.11 15.18
C ASN A 144 -9.49 17.07 15.46
N LYS A 145 -10.55 17.08 14.66
CA LYS A 145 -11.63 16.09 14.68
C LYS A 145 -11.75 15.48 13.29
N TYR A 146 -11.59 14.17 13.21
CA TYR A 146 -11.67 13.41 11.97
C TYR A 146 -12.96 12.60 11.96
N PRO A 147 -13.87 12.78 10.98
CA PRO A 147 -15.13 12.06 10.96
C PRO A 147 -14.91 10.58 10.65
N ILE A 148 -15.72 9.72 11.27
CA ILE A 148 -15.79 8.30 10.92
C ILE A 148 -17.06 8.08 10.09
N ALA A 149 -16.86 7.69 8.83
CA ALA A 149 -17.96 7.42 7.91
C ALA A 149 -18.67 6.10 8.23
N ASP A 150 -19.91 5.95 7.75
CA ASP A 150 -20.70 4.72 7.90
C ASP A 150 -20.47 3.68 6.80
N LYS A 151 -19.66 4.01 5.79
CA LYS A 151 -19.34 3.12 4.67
C LYS A 151 -17.95 3.38 4.10
N ALA A 152 -17.41 2.37 3.43
CA ALA A 152 -16.11 2.44 2.76
C ALA A 152 -16.10 3.51 1.64
N PRO A 153 -14.94 4.13 1.37
CA PRO A 153 -14.80 5.08 0.27
C PRO A 153 -14.90 4.38 -1.11
N ALA A 154 -15.37 5.12 -2.11
CA ALA A 154 -15.60 4.61 -3.48
C ALA A 154 -14.35 3.95 -4.12
N ILE A 155 -13.15 4.43 -3.74
CA ILE A 155 -11.84 3.94 -4.19
C ILE A 155 -11.66 2.43 -3.92
N LEU A 156 -12.34 1.89 -2.90
CA LEU A 156 -12.29 0.46 -2.58
C LEU A 156 -13.42 -0.33 -3.25
N THR A 157 -14.56 0.29 -3.55
CA THR A 157 -15.78 -0.42 -3.98
C THR A 157 -15.97 -0.48 -5.48
N GLU A 158 -15.40 0.45 -6.24
CA GLU A 158 -15.59 0.47 -7.69
C GLU A 158 -14.61 -0.48 -8.39
N LYS A 159 -15.12 -1.62 -8.87
CA LYS A 159 -14.52 -2.26 -10.05
C LYS A 159 -14.70 -1.24 -11.19
N PRO A 160 -13.65 -0.68 -11.79
CA PRO A 160 -13.82 0.18 -12.94
C PRO A 160 -14.63 -0.57 -13.98
N ALA A 161 -15.73 0.04 -14.40
CA ALA A 161 -16.52 -0.45 -15.51
C ALA A 161 -15.58 -0.78 -16.67
N LYS A 162 -15.60 -2.04 -17.13
CA LYS A 162 -14.85 -2.51 -18.30
C LYS A 162 -14.90 -1.44 -19.38
N LYS A 163 -13.80 -0.71 -19.60
CA LYS A 163 -13.69 0.14 -20.79
C LYS A 163 -13.79 -0.82 -21.97
N LYS A 164 -14.93 -0.79 -22.67
CA LYS A 164 -15.07 -1.40 -23.99
C LYS A 164 -13.87 -0.91 -24.79
N LEU A 165 -12.96 -1.82 -25.11
CA LEU A 165 -11.94 -1.62 -26.12
C LEU A 165 -12.69 -1.39 -27.43
N VAL A 166 -13.01 -0.13 -27.73
CA VAL A 166 -13.51 0.26 -29.04
C VAL A 166 -12.36 -0.01 -29.99
N SER A 167 -12.46 -1.11 -30.72
CA SER A 167 -11.60 -1.41 -31.85
C SER A 167 -11.73 -0.27 -32.85
N LYS A 168 -10.79 0.66 -32.82
CA LYS A 168 -10.58 1.57 -33.94
C LYS A 168 -10.04 0.72 -35.09
N LYS A 169 -10.94 0.22 -35.93
CA LYS A 169 -10.63 -0.28 -37.27
C LYS A 169 -9.85 0.81 -37.99
N SER A 170 -8.65 0.44 -38.41
CA SER A 170 -7.71 1.21 -39.20
C SER A 170 -8.36 1.71 -40.50
N ALA A 171 -8.65 3.01 -40.57
CA ALA A 171 -8.88 3.69 -41.84
C ALA A 171 -7.52 4.05 -42.44
N LYS A 172 -7.12 3.23 -43.42
CA LYS A 172 -6.00 3.41 -44.34
C LYS A 172 -6.14 4.77 -45.03
N LYS A 173 -5.25 5.74 -44.76
CA LYS A 173 -5.09 6.91 -45.63
C LYS A 173 -3.63 7.08 -46.01
N SER A 174 -3.39 6.78 -47.28
CA SER A 174 -2.19 7.06 -48.04
C SER A 174 -1.83 8.55 -47.95
N THR A 175 -0.57 8.85 -47.63
CA THR A 175 0.03 10.13 -47.99
C THR A 175 1.31 9.86 -48.78
N LYS A 176 1.26 10.35 -50.01
CA LYS A 176 2.30 10.32 -51.03
C LYS A 176 3.57 11.00 -50.53
N ARG A 177 4.69 10.37 -50.88
CA ARG A 177 6.04 10.95 -50.99
C ARG A 177 6.02 12.22 -51.85
N THR A 178 6.70 13.27 -51.37
CA THR A 178 7.45 14.21 -52.21
C THR A 178 8.82 14.47 -51.58
N LYS A 179 9.81 14.64 -52.47
CA LYS A 179 11.26 14.48 -52.32
C LYS A 179 11.98 15.74 -51.76
N PRO A 180 13.31 15.71 -51.54
CA PRO A 180 13.99 16.40 -50.43
C PRO A 180 14.63 17.74 -50.81
N ALA A 181 14.88 18.59 -49.81
CA ALA A 181 15.76 19.76 -49.93
C ALA A 181 17.11 19.50 -49.23
N LYS A 182 18.19 19.78 -49.97
CA LYS A 182 19.61 19.68 -49.55
C LYS A 182 20.08 20.97 -48.87
N ALA A 183 21.15 20.79 -48.07
CA ALA A 183 22.23 21.75 -47.73
C ALA A 183 21.95 22.65 -46.49
N LYS A 184 22.89 22.94 -45.58
CA LYS A 184 24.37 22.94 -45.58
C LYS A 184 24.94 22.66 -44.16
N LYS A 185 26.19 22.17 -44.15
CA LYS A 185 27.10 21.98 -43.00
C LYS A 185 27.59 23.31 -42.39
N LYS A 186 27.91 23.30 -41.08
CA LYS A 186 29.06 23.97 -40.40
C LYS A 186 29.09 23.42 -38.94
N ALA A 187 29.98 22.51 -38.56
CA ALA A 187 31.40 22.67 -38.19
C ALA A 187 31.65 23.36 -36.82
N VAL A 188 31.96 22.52 -35.81
CA VAL A 188 33.05 22.62 -34.80
C VAL A 188 33.04 23.79 -33.81
N LYS A 189 33.01 23.48 -32.50
CA LYS A 189 34.12 23.80 -31.57
C LYS A 189 34.05 23.05 -30.23
N LYS A 190 35.26 22.73 -29.76
CA LYS A 190 35.68 21.83 -28.68
C LYS A 190 35.42 22.40 -27.28
N ARG A 191 35.33 21.45 -26.32
CA ARG A 191 35.46 21.55 -24.84
C ARG A 191 36.55 22.55 -24.35
N PRO A 192 36.45 23.01 -23.09
CA PRO A 192 37.36 22.42 -22.10
C PRO A 192 36.72 22.07 -20.74
N LYS A 193 37.44 21.18 -20.06
CA LYS A 193 37.27 20.72 -18.67
C LYS A 193 37.53 21.89 -17.69
N LYS A 194 36.82 21.94 -16.56
CA LYS A 194 37.33 22.55 -15.32
C LYS A 194 37.28 21.56 -14.17
N THR A 195 38.46 21.34 -13.64
CA THR A 195 38.86 20.54 -12.50
C THR A 195 38.84 21.38 -11.21
N VAL A 196 38.44 20.73 -10.11
CA VAL A 196 38.99 20.83 -8.74
C VAL A 196 38.68 22.10 -7.92
N LYS A 197 38.08 21.90 -6.74
CA LYS A 197 38.74 22.19 -5.44
C LYS A 197 38.11 21.40 -4.28
N LYS A 198 38.95 20.57 -3.66
CA LYS A 198 38.82 20.03 -2.30
C LYS A 198 38.89 21.19 -1.30
N ALA A 199 38.12 21.12 -0.22
CA ALA A 199 38.48 21.73 1.06
C ALA A 199 38.43 20.64 2.16
N LYS A 200 39.53 20.54 2.89
CA LYS A 200 39.76 19.65 4.04
C LYS A 200 39.30 20.33 5.33
N ALA A 201 38.85 19.48 6.26
CA ALA A 201 39.10 19.50 7.70
C ALA A 201 38.66 20.70 8.56
N HIS A 202 37.86 20.41 9.60
CA HIS A 202 38.26 20.77 10.95
C HIS A 202 38.07 19.58 11.91
N LYS A 203 39.15 19.31 12.64
CA LYS A 203 39.32 18.26 13.64
C LYS A 203 39.16 18.91 15.02
N SER A 204 38.77 18.09 15.99
CA SER A 204 39.00 18.20 17.44
C SER A 204 38.16 19.16 18.30
N LEU A 205 37.52 18.59 19.33
CA LEU A 205 37.84 18.73 20.77
C LEU A 205 37.15 17.56 21.53
N LYS A 206 37.89 16.52 21.96
CA LYS A 206 38.31 16.19 23.37
C LYS A 206 37.14 16.13 24.37
N LYS A 207 36.74 14.93 24.86
CA LYS A 207 37.30 14.07 25.95
C LYS A 207 36.88 14.47 27.39
N ALA A 208 36.54 13.42 28.18
CA ALA A 208 36.26 13.34 29.63
C ALA A 208 34.79 13.69 30.02
N ALA A 209 34.05 12.88 30.78
CA ALA A 209 34.43 12.26 32.04
C ALA A 209 33.96 10.81 32.23
N LYS A 210 34.76 10.10 33.02
CA LYS A 210 34.71 8.69 33.41
C LYS A 210 34.09 8.61 34.82
N LYS A 211 33.21 7.63 35.04
CA LYS A 211 32.95 6.88 36.30
C LYS A 211 33.08 7.62 37.65
N LYS A 212 31.97 7.70 38.38
CA LYS A 212 31.83 7.29 39.81
C LYS A 212 30.45 6.63 39.91
N LYS A 213 30.28 5.30 39.88
CA LYS A 213 30.52 4.28 40.92
C LYS A 213 30.08 4.69 42.32
N LYS A 214 28.98 4.06 42.76
CA LYS A 214 28.76 3.42 44.07
C LYS A 214 29.51 4.05 45.26
N LYS A 215 28.78 4.84 46.04
CA LYS A 215 28.36 4.50 47.40
C LYS A 215 27.33 5.54 47.84
#